data_AF-A0A257LK59-F1
#
_entry.id   AF-A0A257LK59-F1
#
_cell.length_a   1.000
_cell.length_b   1.000
_cell.length_c   1.000
_cell.angle_alpha   90.00
_cell.angle_beta   90.00
_cell.angle_gamma   90.00
#
_symmetry.space_group_name_H-M   'P 1'
#
loop_
_entity.id
_entity.type
_entity.pdbx_description
1 polymer ?
#
loop_
_entity_poly.entity_id
_entity_poly.type
_entity_poly.pdbx_seq_one_letter_code
_entity_poly.pdbx_strand_id
1 'polypeptide(L)'
;MPLITMSLRQLSRLAALLLTLAVAALVWRVAAVDWQTWRRTTSAAGAVAELRLALRAAEMVSRERGPTNAALGDPSPTPPARAQALAQARQRSDQALDQLAQVLAPGEDDASGRDAA
;
A
#
# COMPACT_ATOMS: atom_id res chain seq x y z
N MET A 1 -50.42 -35.29 -10.02
CA MET A 1 -49.01 -34.87 -9.99
C MET A 1 -48.16 -36.12 -10.09
N PRO A 2 -47.36 -36.32 -11.15
CA PRO A 2 -46.59 -37.55 -11.29
C PRO A 2 -45.50 -37.57 -10.22
N LEU A 3 -45.60 -38.50 -9.29
CA LEU A 3 -44.53 -38.82 -8.34
C LEU A 3 -43.43 -39.48 -9.17
N ILE A 4 -42.31 -38.78 -9.33
CA ILE A 4 -41.15 -39.28 -10.07
C ILE A 4 -40.66 -40.54 -9.35
N THR A 5 -40.90 -41.72 -9.92
CA THR A 5 -40.40 -42.99 -9.41
C THR A 5 -38.92 -43.14 -9.78
N MET A 6 -38.07 -42.41 -9.06
CA MET A 6 -36.61 -42.51 -9.19
C MET A 6 -36.11 -43.80 -8.52
N SER A 7 -35.20 -44.51 -9.18
CA SER A 7 -34.49 -45.63 -8.56
C SER A 7 -33.55 -45.12 -7.45
N LEU A 8 -33.32 -45.95 -6.42
CA LEU A 8 -32.45 -45.60 -5.28
C LEU A 8 -31.03 -45.19 -5.72
N ARG A 9 -30.54 -45.73 -6.85
CA ARG A 9 -29.24 -45.35 -7.46
C ARG A 9 -29.25 -43.96 -8.08
N GLN A 10 -30.37 -43.52 -8.64
CA GLN A 10 -30.51 -42.17 -9.20
C GLN A 10 -30.60 -41.14 -8.07
N LEU A 11 -31.36 -41.45 -7.01
CA LEU A 11 -31.43 -40.64 -5.79
C LEU A 11 -30.06 -40.47 -5.14
N SER A 12 -29.29 -41.55 -4.97
CA SER A 12 -27.96 -41.46 -4.38
C SER A 12 -26.97 -40.67 -5.26
N ARG A 13 -27.06 -40.82 -6.59
CA ARG A 13 -26.26 -40.01 -7.53
C ARG A 13 -26.62 -38.53 -7.49
N LEU A 14 -27.91 -38.20 -7.43
CA LEU A 14 -28.37 -36.81 -7.30
C LEU A 14 -27.93 -36.21 -5.97
N ALA A 15 -28.05 -36.95 -4.87
CA ALA A 15 -27.57 -36.51 -3.56
C ALA A 15 -26.06 -36.29 -3.56
N ALA A 16 -25.28 -37.21 -4.15
CA ALA A 16 -23.84 -37.06 -4.30
C ALA A 16 -23.49 -35.82 -5.15
N LEU A 17 -24.16 -35.61 -6.27
CA LEU A 17 -23.96 -34.45 -7.14
C LEU A 17 -24.24 -33.14 -6.39
N LEU A 18 -25.37 -33.06 -5.70
CA LEU A 18 -25.74 -31.87 -4.91
C LEU A 18 -24.72 -31.60 -3.81
N LEU A 19 -24.26 -32.64 -3.11
CA LEU A 19 -23.23 -32.51 -2.10
C LEU A 19 -21.91 -32.01 -2.70
N THR A 20 -21.48 -32.58 -3.83
CA THR A 20 -20.26 -32.12 -4.53
C THR A 20 -20.38 -30.66 -4.96
N LEU A 21 -21.51 -30.25 -5.51
CA LEU A 21 -21.74 -28.86 -5.90
C LEU A 21 -21.76 -27.92 -4.69
N ALA A 22 -22.36 -28.33 -3.57
CA ALA A 22 -22.35 -27.54 -2.34
C ALA A 22 -20.93 -27.36 -1.79
N VAL A 23 -20.12 -28.43 -1.78
CA VAL A 23 -18.71 -28.37 -1.36
C VAL A 23 -17.91 -27.49 -2.31
N ALA A 24 -18.07 -27.65 -3.63
CA ALA A 24 -17.38 -26.83 -4.61
C ALA A 24 -17.74 -25.34 -4.48
N ALA A 25 -19.02 -25.03 -4.25
CA ALA A 25 -19.47 -23.66 -4.01
C ALA A 25 -18.89 -23.07 -2.72
N LEU A 26 -18.77 -23.87 -1.66
CA LEU A 26 -18.14 -23.44 -0.41
C LEU A 26 -16.64 -23.15 -0.60
N VAL A 27 -15.91 -24.05 -1.27
CA VAL A 27 -14.49 -23.87 -1.59
C VAL A 27 -14.28 -22.63 -2.46
N TRP A 28 -15.10 -22.45 -3.49
CA TRP A 28 -15.06 -21.25 -4.33
C TRP A 28 -15.29 -19.97 -3.52
N ARG A 29 -16.27 -19.97 -2.61
CA ARG A 29 -16.52 -18.82 -1.73
C ARG A 29 -15.35 -18.50 -0.83
N VAL A 30 -14.76 -19.50 -0.20
CA VAL A 30 -13.58 -19.32 0.68
C VAL A 30 -12.43 -18.75 -0.14
N ALA A 31 -12.11 -19.36 -1.29
CA ALA A 31 -11.06 -18.88 -2.18
C ALA A 31 -11.29 -17.43 -2.64
N ALA A 32 -12.54 -17.07 -2.97
CA ALA A 32 -12.87 -15.71 -3.37
C ALA A 32 -12.67 -14.68 -2.24
N VAL A 33 -13.03 -15.03 -1.00
CA VAL A 33 -12.84 -14.18 0.19
C VAL A 33 -11.36 -14.04 0.52
N ASP A 34 -10.61 -15.13 0.51
CA ASP A 34 -9.16 -15.12 0.76
C ASP A 34 -8.45 -14.28 -0.29
N TRP A 35 -8.84 -14.40 -1.55
CA TRP A 35 -8.27 -13.61 -2.63
C TRP A 35 -8.60 -12.12 -2.52
N GLN A 36 -9.81 -11.76 -2.08
CA GLN A 36 -10.15 -10.35 -1.78
C GLN A 36 -9.37 -9.82 -0.58
N THR A 37 -9.17 -10.63 0.45
CA THR A 37 -8.42 -10.27 1.65
C THR A 37 -6.95 -10.06 1.31
N TRP A 38 -6.36 -10.98 0.55
CA TRP A 38 -4.99 -10.87 0.06
C TRP A 38 -4.78 -9.60 -0.75
N ARG A 39 -5.69 -9.28 -1.70
CA ARG A 39 -5.66 -8.02 -2.46
C ARG A 39 -5.74 -6.78 -1.57
N ARG A 40 -6.58 -6.79 -0.51
CA ARG A 40 -6.66 -5.69 0.45
C ARG A 40 -5.39 -5.54 1.27
N THR A 41 -4.76 -6.65 1.67
CA THR A 41 -3.48 -6.62 2.40
C THR A 41 -2.35 -6.04 1.54
N THR A 42 -2.32 -6.33 0.24
CA THR A 42 -1.34 -5.73 -0.68
C THR A 42 -1.51 -4.21 -0.78
N SER A 43 -2.75 -3.72 -0.83
CA SER A 43 -3.04 -2.27 -0.82
C SER A 43 -2.66 -1.62 0.51
N ALA A 44 -2.95 -2.28 1.65
CA ALA A 44 -2.55 -1.79 2.97
C ALA A 44 -1.01 -1.72 3.11
N ALA A 45 -0.27 -2.68 2.53
CA ALA A 45 1.18 -2.66 2.51
C ALA A 45 1.73 -1.46 1.72
N GLY A 46 1.10 -1.11 0.59
CA GLY A 46 1.42 0.10 -0.19
C GLY A 46 1.24 1.38 0.63
N ALA A 47 0.07 1.56 1.24
CA ALA A 47 -0.24 2.73 2.06
C ALA A 47 0.71 2.89 3.27
N VAL A 48 1.11 1.78 3.90
CA VAL A 48 2.10 1.80 4.99
C VAL A 48 3.49 2.19 4.48
N ALA A 49 3.88 1.75 3.29
CA ALA A 49 5.15 2.12 2.68
C ALA A 49 5.20 3.63 2.35
N GLU A 50 4.11 4.18 1.80
CA GLU A 50 3.93 5.61 1.55
C GLU A 50 4.02 6.43 2.84
N LEU A 51 3.28 6.01 3.88
CA LEU A 51 3.33 6.67 5.20
C LEU A 51 4.74 6.67 5.78
N ARG A 52 5.47 5.55 5.65
CA ARG A 52 6.85 5.45 6.13
C ARG A 52 7.78 6.42 5.43
N LEU A 53 7.62 6.62 4.11
CA LEU A 53 8.38 7.62 3.36
C LEU A 53 8.03 9.04 3.81
N ALA A 54 6.75 9.33 4.00
CA ALA A 54 6.29 10.63 4.48
C ALA A 54 6.87 10.98 5.87
N LEU A 55 6.82 10.02 6.79
CA LEU A 55 7.41 10.18 8.13
C LEU A 55 8.92 10.41 8.08
N ARG A 56 9.64 9.70 7.20
CA ARG A 56 11.08 9.88 7.03
C ARG A 56 11.42 11.26 6.47
N ALA A 57 10.66 11.75 5.48
CA ALA A 57 10.83 13.10 4.95
C ALA A 57 10.59 14.15 6.04
N ALA A 58 9.51 14.03 6.81
CA ALA A 58 9.20 14.92 7.93
C ALA A 58 10.29 14.89 9.02
N GLU A 59 10.80 13.71 9.36
CA GLU A 59 11.92 13.53 10.31
C GLU A 59 13.18 14.25 9.83
N MET A 60 13.52 14.13 8.54
CA MET A 60 14.72 14.77 7.99
C MET A 60 14.62 16.30 7.98
N VAL A 61 13.47 16.84 7.54
CA VAL A 61 13.20 18.28 7.59
C VAL A 61 13.23 18.80 9.03
N SER A 62 12.69 18.03 9.98
CA SER A 62 12.76 18.39 11.40
C SER A 62 14.20 18.43 11.91
N ARG A 63 15.05 17.46 11.51
CA ARG A 63 16.47 17.40 11.88
C ARG A 63 17.30 18.56 11.31
N GLU A 64 16.93 19.11 10.16
CA GLU A 64 17.60 20.27 9.57
C GLU A 64 17.56 21.53 10.47
N ARG A 65 16.55 21.62 11.34
CA ARG A 65 16.41 22.75 12.29
C ARG A 65 17.61 22.86 13.23
N GLY A 66 18.23 21.75 13.63
CA GLY A 66 19.40 21.76 14.52
C GLY A 66 20.59 22.49 13.89
N PRO A 67 21.10 22.03 12.73
CA PRO A 67 22.15 22.71 11.98
C PRO A 67 21.78 24.14 11.54
N THR A 68 20.50 24.39 11.20
CA THR A 68 20.02 25.74 10.87
C THR A 68 20.13 26.67 12.07
N ASN A 69 19.63 26.26 13.23
CA ASN A 69 19.74 27.04 14.47
C ASN A 69 21.19 27.24 14.88
N ALA A 70 22.03 26.21 14.73
CA ALA A 70 23.45 26.27 15.03
C ALA A 70 24.16 27.30 14.14
N ALA A 71 23.90 27.31 12.84
CA ALA A 71 24.49 28.27 11.90
C ALA A 71 23.99 29.71 12.12
N LEU A 72 22.71 29.89 12.50
CA LEU A 72 22.13 31.20 12.81
C LEU A 72 22.65 31.76 14.15
N GLY A 73 23.02 30.89 15.09
CA GLY A 73 23.59 31.28 16.39
C GLY A 73 25.10 31.56 16.35
N ASP A 74 25.78 31.27 15.23
CA ASP A 74 27.21 31.46 15.09
C ASP A 74 27.57 32.90 14.72
N PRO A 75 28.76 33.38 15.12
CA PRO A 75 29.25 34.68 14.67
C PRO A 75 29.42 34.71 13.15
N SER A 76 29.26 35.88 12.55
CA SER A 76 29.52 36.08 11.12
C SER A 76 31.00 36.33 10.87
N PRO A 77 31.66 35.60 9.94
CA PRO A 77 31.10 34.54 9.10
C PRO A 77 30.97 33.19 9.83
N THR A 78 29.91 32.43 9.50
CA THR A 78 29.65 31.11 10.07
C THR A 78 30.85 30.18 9.90
N PRO A 79 31.29 29.46 10.95
CA PRO A 79 32.41 28.53 10.86
C PRO A 79 32.21 27.49 9.75
N PRO A 80 33.27 27.13 9.00
CA PRO A 80 33.15 26.22 7.85
C PRO A 80 32.59 24.85 8.23
N ALA A 81 32.92 24.33 9.42
CA ALA A 81 32.36 23.08 9.94
C ALA A 81 30.83 23.13 10.11
N ARG A 82 30.29 24.29 10.51
CA ARG A 82 28.86 24.51 10.72
C ARG A 82 28.12 24.71 9.40
N ALA A 83 28.72 25.44 8.47
CA ALA A 83 28.23 25.54 7.10
C ALA A 83 28.16 24.17 6.42
N GLN A 84 29.19 23.33 6.60
CA GLN A 84 29.20 21.96 6.07
C GLN A 84 28.13 21.07 6.71
N ALA A 85 27.95 21.15 8.04
CA ALA A 85 26.91 20.39 8.74
C ALA A 85 25.49 20.77 8.27
N LEU A 86 25.26 22.06 8.01
CA LEU A 86 23.99 22.55 7.44
C LEU A 86 23.79 22.03 6.01
N ALA A 87 24.81 22.12 5.15
CA ALA A 87 24.73 21.61 3.79
C ALA A 87 24.41 20.10 3.74
N GLN A 88 25.06 19.31 4.60
CA GLN A 88 24.77 17.88 4.72
C GLN A 88 23.36 17.60 5.25
N ALA A 89 22.83 18.46 6.11
CA ALA A 89 21.46 18.31 6.60
C ALA A 89 20.44 18.58 5.50
N ARG A 90 20.63 19.67 4.75
CA ARG A 90 19.81 20.01 3.57
C ARG A 90 19.79 18.91 2.53
N GLN A 91 20.96 18.41 2.15
CA GLN A 91 21.06 17.31 1.18
C GLN A 91 20.25 16.07 1.61
N ARG A 92 20.23 15.75 2.91
CA ARG A 92 19.44 14.61 3.42
C ARG A 92 17.94 14.91 3.45
N SER A 93 17.53 16.15 3.75
CA SER A 93 16.14 16.59 3.64
C SER A 93 15.64 16.52 2.21
N ASP A 94 16.41 17.09 1.28
CA ASP A 94 16.07 17.15 -0.14
C ASP A 94 15.92 15.74 -0.72
N GLN A 95 16.89 14.85 -0.45
CA GLN A 95 16.83 13.46 -0.89
C GLN A 95 15.58 12.73 -0.35
N ALA A 96 15.17 13.00 0.89
CA ALA A 96 13.99 12.37 1.48
C ALA A 96 12.68 12.93 0.89
N LEU A 97 12.65 14.22 0.57
CA LEU A 97 11.52 14.86 -0.11
C LEU A 97 11.39 14.38 -1.56
N ASP A 98 12.50 14.22 -2.29
CA ASP A 98 12.50 13.68 -3.65
C ASP A 98 11.99 12.24 -3.69
N GLN A 99 12.39 11.41 -2.73
CA GLN A 99 11.89 10.03 -2.60
C GLN A 99 10.38 10.00 -2.34
N LEU A 100 9.88 10.91 -1.51
CA LEU A 100 8.45 11.03 -1.26
C LEU A 100 7.70 11.51 -2.50
N ALA A 101 8.23 12.52 -3.20
CA ALA A 101 7.64 13.08 -4.41
C ALA A 101 7.54 12.04 -5.53
N GLN A 102 8.54 11.18 -5.70
CA GLN A 102 8.51 10.10 -6.69
C GLN A 102 7.38 9.09 -6.45
N VAL A 103 7.04 8.84 -5.18
CA VAL A 103 5.97 7.90 -4.83
C VAL A 103 4.59 8.55 -4.88
N LEU A 104 4.50 9.84 -4.53
CA LEU A 104 3.25 10.61 -4.60
C LEU A 104 2.94 11.15 -5.99
N ALA A 105 3.89 11.13 -6.93
CA ALA A 105 3.66 11.54 -8.30
C ALA A 105 2.50 10.71 -8.87
N PRO A 106 1.45 11.34 -9.41
CA PRO A 106 0.33 10.60 -9.98
C PRO A 106 0.88 9.71 -11.08
N GLY A 107 0.71 8.39 -10.93
CA GLY A 107 0.93 7.46 -12.02
C GLY A 107 0.03 7.87 -13.19
N GLU A 108 0.56 7.86 -14.41
CA GLU A 108 -0.18 8.12 -15.65
C GLU A 108 -1.48 7.28 -15.78
N ASP A 109 -1.62 6.22 -14.97
CA ASP A 109 -2.81 5.37 -14.88
C ASP A 109 -4.09 6.09 -14.38
N ASP A 110 -3.99 7.15 -13.58
CA ASP A 110 -5.17 7.88 -13.07
C ASP A 110 -5.75 8.89 -14.08
N ALA A 111 -5.00 9.18 -15.16
CA ALA A 111 -5.49 9.99 -16.28
C ALA A 111 -6.38 9.17 -17.23
N SER A 112 -6.11 7.88 -17.41
CA SER A 112 -6.93 7.01 -18.27
C SER A 112 -8.29 6.62 -17.68
N GLY A 113 -8.47 6.74 -16.36
CA GLY A 113 -9.74 6.45 -15.69
C GLY A 113 -10.76 7.61 -15.68
N ARG A 114 -10.31 8.85 -15.92
CA ARG A 114 -11.16 10.06 -15.91
C ARG A 114 -11.80 10.39 -17.25
N ASP A 115 -11.23 9.90 -18.36
CA ASP A 115 -11.78 10.10 -19.71
C ASP A 115 -12.83 9.03 -20.11
N ALA A 116 -13.13 8.08 -19.23
CA ALA A 116 -14.10 7.01 -19.45
C ALA A 116 -15.43 7.18 -18.68
N ALA A 117 -15.66 8.33 -18.05
CA ALA A 117 -16.87 8.64 -17.27
C ALA A 117 -17.76 9.70 -17.96
#